data_AF-A0A2V4NDY0-F1
#
_entry.id   AF-A0A2V4NDY0-F1
#
_cell.length_a   1.000
_cell.length_b   1.000
_cell.length_c   1.000
_cell.angle_alpha   90.00
_cell.angle_beta   90.00
_cell.angle_gamma   90.00
#
_symmetry.space_group_name_H-M   'P 1'
#
loop_
_entity.id
_entity.type
_entity.pdbx_description
1 polymer ?
#
loop_
_entity_poly.entity_id
_entity_poly.type
_entity_poly.pdbx_seq_one_letter_code
_entity_poly.pdbx_strand_id
1 'polypeptide(L)'
;MVMADSALPLSHDAFYLDATARMFGWHVTRESDETLVLRLTDRRLRALFWHDGGFRFARATGPGSGDVELGLREVLDVLEEYGTAQPTQ
;
A
#
# COMPACT_ATOMS: atom_id res chain seq x y z
N MET A 1 -7.78 -19.62 23.36
CA MET A 1 -7.21 -18.40 22.73
C MET A 1 -6.17 -18.85 21.73
N VAL A 2 -6.56 -18.93 20.46
CA VAL A 2 -5.62 -19.22 19.36
C VAL A 2 -5.90 -18.12 18.34
N MET A 3 -5.15 -17.01 18.45
CA MET A 3 -5.13 -15.99 17.42
C MET A 3 -4.33 -16.60 16.27
N ALA A 4 -5.03 -17.14 15.29
CA ALA A 4 -4.42 -17.62 14.05
C ALA A 4 -3.93 -16.39 13.27
N ASP A 5 -2.73 -15.93 13.59
CA ASP A 5 -1.92 -15.04 12.75
C ASP A 5 -1.40 -15.86 11.56
N SER A 6 -2.32 -16.37 10.76
CA SER A 6 -2.03 -16.94 9.45
C SER A 6 -2.29 -15.83 8.44
N ALA A 7 -1.51 -14.75 8.55
CA ALA A 7 -1.37 -13.80 7.48
C ALA A 7 -0.81 -14.59 6.28
N LEU A 8 -1.68 -14.92 5.32
CA LEU A 8 -1.26 -15.58 4.08
C LEU A 8 -0.07 -14.80 3.51
N PRO A 9 0.94 -15.48 2.94
CA PRO A 9 2.08 -14.80 2.35
C PRO A 9 1.55 -13.72 1.40
N LEU A 10 2.01 -12.48 1.61
CA LEU A 10 1.72 -11.38 0.71
C LEU A 10 2.03 -11.87 -0.70
N SER A 11 1.05 -11.82 -1.57
CA SER A 11 1.24 -12.09 -2.99
C SER A 11 2.34 -11.18 -3.53
N HIS A 12 3.02 -11.58 -4.61
CA HIS A 12 4.23 -10.91 -5.08
C HIS A 12 4.08 -9.38 -5.17
N ASP A 13 2.95 -8.92 -5.70
CA ASP A 13 2.61 -7.49 -5.83
C ASP A 13 2.41 -6.81 -4.47
N ALA A 14 1.74 -7.48 -3.53
CA ALA A 14 1.46 -6.95 -2.20
C ALA A 14 2.74 -6.84 -1.37
N PHE A 15 3.64 -7.82 -1.50
CA PHE A 15 4.96 -7.79 -0.85
C PHE A 15 5.82 -6.67 -1.43
N TYR A 16 5.87 -6.56 -2.76
CA TYR A 16 6.60 -5.50 -3.44
C TYR A 16 6.07 -4.11 -3.06
N LEU A 17 4.74 -3.95 -2.97
CA LEU A 17 4.11 -2.70 -2.58
C LEU A 17 4.41 -2.34 -1.12
N ASP A 18 4.31 -3.30 -0.18
CA ASP A 18 4.66 -3.07 1.23
C ASP A 18 6.14 -2.63 1.37
N ALA A 19 7.06 -3.35 0.74
CA ALA A 19 8.49 -3.02 0.79
C ALA A 19 8.77 -1.63 0.20
N THR A 20 8.19 -1.31 -0.96
CA THR A 20 8.38 -0.02 -1.64
C THR A 20 7.83 1.13 -0.82
N ALA A 21 6.61 0.98 -0.29
CA ALA A 21 5.99 1.98 0.57
C ALA A 21 6.85 2.30 1.78
N ARG A 22 7.37 1.27 2.46
CA ARG A 22 8.26 1.46 3.61
C ARG A 22 9.57 2.15 3.24
N MET A 23 10.15 1.85 2.07
CA MET A 23 11.35 2.54 1.58
C MET A 23 11.12 4.06 1.39
N PHE A 24 9.91 4.44 1.01
CA PHE A 24 9.50 5.83 0.86
C PHE A 24 8.94 6.45 2.16
N GLY A 25 9.08 5.76 3.30
CA GLY A 25 8.66 6.26 4.61
C GLY A 25 7.16 6.15 4.90
N TRP A 26 6.39 5.42 4.07
CA TRP A 26 4.98 5.18 4.32
C TRP A 26 4.78 4.10 5.38
N HIS A 27 3.81 4.33 6.26
CA HIS A 27 3.37 3.33 7.22
C HIS A 27 2.37 2.39 6.56
N VAL A 28 2.69 1.09 6.51
CA VAL A 28 1.84 0.07 5.90
C VAL A 28 1.14 -0.74 6.98
N THR A 29 -0.17 -0.88 6.86
CA THR A 29 -1.02 -1.70 7.72
C THR A 29 -1.86 -2.63 6.86
N ARG A 30 -1.91 -3.91 7.22
CA ARG A 30 -2.81 -4.89 6.59
C ARG A 30 -4.14 -4.90 7.32
N GLU A 31 -5.23 -4.55 6.63
CA GLU A 31 -6.59 -4.65 7.20
C GLU A 31 -7.19 -6.04 7.01
N SER A 32 -6.93 -6.65 5.86
CA SER A 32 -7.42 -7.98 5.46
C SER A 32 -6.42 -8.64 4.51
N ASP A 33 -6.65 -9.91 4.16
CA ASP A 33 -5.79 -10.60 3.20
C ASP A 33 -5.66 -9.89 1.85
N GLU A 34 -6.75 -9.25 1.41
CA GLU A 34 -6.89 -8.55 0.13
C GLU A 34 -6.74 -7.03 0.23
N THR A 35 -6.35 -6.48 1.40
CA THR A 35 -6.33 -5.02 1.59
C THR A 35 -5.13 -4.55 2.40
N LEU A 36 -4.34 -3.66 1.77
CA LEU A 36 -3.26 -2.90 2.40
C LEU A 36 -3.63 -1.43 2.48
N VAL A 37 -3.38 -0.83 3.63
CA VAL A 37 -3.53 0.60 3.88
C VAL A 37 -2.16 1.19 4.11
N LEU A 38 -1.76 2.09 3.22
CA LEU A 38 -0.52 2.83 3.30
C LEU A 38 -0.85 4.26 3.76
N ARG A 39 -0.09 4.78 4.72
CA ARG A 39 -0.33 6.10 5.30
C ARG A 39 0.94 6.92 5.33
N LEU A 40 0.83 8.18 4.95
CA LEU A 40 1.89 9.17 5.09
C LEU A 40 1.27 10.50 5.51
N THR A 41 1.48 10.89 6.76
CA THR A 41 0.95 12.13 7.33
C THR A 41 -0.58 12.24 7.13
N ASP A 42 -1.05 13.15 6.28
CA ASP A 42 -2.45 13.41 5.94
C ASP A 42 -2.96 12.60 4.72
N ARG A 43 -2.09 11.79 4.10
CA ARG A 43 -2.41 10.96 2.94
C ARG A 43 -2.62 9.50 3.33
N ARG A 44 -3.59 8.87 2.69
CA ARG A 44 -3.87 7.43 2.81
C ARG A 44 -4.05 6.83 1.42
N LEU A 45 -3.42 5.71 1.18
CA LEU A 45 -3.65 4.86 0.01
C LEU A 45 -4.24 3.54 0.50
N ARG A 46 -5.36 3.13 -0.06
CA ARG A 46 -5.95 1.83 0.21
C ARG A 46 -5.81 0.96 -1.02
N ALA A 47 -4.87 0.04 -1.01
CA ALA A 47 -4.62 -0.93 -2.08
C ALA A 47 -5.47 -2.17 -1.85
N LEU A 48 -6.23 -2.55 -2.87
CA LEU A 48 -7.01 -3.78 -2.90
C LEU A 48 -6.36 -4.76 -3.88
N PHE A 49 -6.37 -6.03 -3.47
CA PHE A 49 -5.87 -7.15 -4.24
C PHE A 49 -7.02 -8.08 -4.58
N TRP A 50 -6.87 -8.81 -5.66
CA TRP A 50 -7.71 -9.95 -5.97
C TRP A 50 -7.39 -11.11 -5.02
N HIS A 51 -8.35 -12.03 -4.88
CA HIS A 51 -8.17 -13.26 -4.11
C HIS A 51 -6.99 -14.13 -4.56
N ASP A 52 -6.55 -14.01 -5.82
CA ASP A 52 -5.40 -14.70 -6.38
C ASP A 52 -4.06 -13.98 -6.08
N GLY A 53 -4.13 -12.79 -5.47
CA GLY A 53 -2.97 -11.99 -5.11
C GLY A 53 -2.58 -10.89 -6.08
N GLY A 54 -3.24 -10.78 -7.23
CA GLY A 54 -2.96 -9.71 -8.18
C GLY A 54 -3.40 -8.36 -7.65
N PHE A 55 -2.64 -7.30 -7.94
CA PHE A 55 -3.09 -5.94 -7.65
C PHE A 55 -4.38 -5.61 -8.44
N ARG A 56 -5.42 -5.14 -7.74
CA ARG A 56 -6.70 -4.80 -8.36
C ARG A 56 -6.78 -3.31 -8.67
N PHE A 57 -6.78 -2.47 -7.63
CA PHE A 57 -6.69 -1.01 -7.71
C PHE A 57 -6.33 -0.48 -6.33
N ALA A 58 -5.89 0.78 -6.26
CA ALA A 58 -5.83 1.51 -5.00
C ALA A 58 -6.68 2.77 -5.04
N ARG A 59 -7.04 3.28 -3.88
CA ARG A 59 -7.67 4.61 -3.76
C ARG A 59 -6.82 5.50 -2.88
N ALA A 60 -6.49 6.68 -3.40
CA ALA A 60 -5.88 7.74 -2.62
C ALA A 60 -6.95 8.58 -1.94
N THR A 61 -6.73 8.87 -0.66
CA THR A 61 -7.55 9.79 0.12
C THR A 61 -6.61 10.78 0.79
N GLY A 62 -6.88 12.07 0.59
CA GLY A 62 -6.04 13.14 1.11
C GLY A 62 -6.29 14.46 0.36
N PRO A 63 -5.62 15.54 0.78
CA PRO A 63 -5.72 16.83 0.11
C PRO A 63 -5.21 16.73 -1.34
N GLY A 64 -6.08 17.06 -2.29
CA GLY A 64 -5.80 16.98 -3.72
C GLY A 64 -5.99 15.59 -4.34
N SER A 65 -6.32 14.57 -3.55
CA SER A 65 -6.71 13.27 -4.07
C SER A 65 -8.18 13.30 -4.47
N GLY A 66 -8.48 13.17 -5.76
CA GLY A 66 -9.81 12.72 -6.16
C GLY A 66 -9.97 11.26 -5.73
N ASP A 67 -11.16 10.81 -5.34
CA ASP A 67 -11.50 9.39 -5.11
C ASP A 67 -11.40 8.57 -6.41
N VAL A 68 -10.23 8.59 -7.04
CA VAL A 68 -9.92 7.89 -8.28
C VAL A 68 -9.27 6.56 -7.97
N GLU A 69 -9.58 5.58 -8.81
CA GLU A 69 -8.95 4.27 -8.77
C GLU A 69 -7.61 4.36 -9.48
N LEU A 70 -6.54 4.08 -8.73
CA LEU A 70 -5.16 4.10 -9.18
C LEU A 70 -4.70 2.68 -9.52
N GLY A 71 -4.05 2.54 -10.66
CA GLY A 71 -3.29 1.34 -11.01
C GLY A 71 -2.00 1.22 -10.19
N LEU A 72 -1.37 0.04 -10.24
CA LEU A 72 -0.14 -0.22 -9.46
C LEU A 72 0.95 0.81 -9.75
N ARG A 73 1.13 1.17 -11.03
CA ARG A 73 2.15 2.15 -11.44
C ARG A 73 1.89 3.54 -10.84
N GLU A 74 0.64 4.01 -10.91
CA GLU A 74 0.26 5.30 -10.34
C GLU A 74 0.43 5.32 -8.81
N VAL A 75 0.18 4.18 -8.15
CA VAL A 75 0.47 4.05 -6.71
C VAL A 75 1.96 4.22 -6.44
N LEU A 76 2.83 3.57 -7.22
CA LEU A 76 4.28 3.71 -7.07
C LEU A 76 4.73 5.16 -7.29
N ASP A 77 4.20 5.82 -8.32
CA ASP A 77 4.48 7.23 -8.59
C ASP A 77 4.07 8.11 -7.39
N VAL A 78 2.91 7.86 -6.76
CA VAL A 78 2.47 8.58 -5.55
C VAL A 78 3.37 8.26 -4.35
N LEU A 79 3.79 7.01 -4.18
CA LEU A 79 4.70 6.65 -3.08
C LEU A 79 6.03 7.38 -3.21
N GLU A 80 6.56 7.48 -4.42
CA GLU A 80 7.82 8.18 -4.73
C GLU A 80 7.67 9.71 -4.65
N GLU A 81 6.62 10.28 -5.23
CA GLU A 81 6.38 11.73 -5.29
C GLU A 81 6.21 12.34 -3.90
N TYR A 82 5.43 11.69 -3.03
CA TYR A 82 5.12 12.21 -1.70
C TYR A 82 5.99 11.62 -0.61
N GLY A 83 6.56 10.44 -0.84
CA GLY A 83 7.46 9.83 0.10
C GLY A 83 8.72 10.67 0.27
N THR A 84 9.17 10.79 1.51
CA THR A 84 10.59 11.07 1.72
C THR A 84 11.32 9.78 1.39
N ALA A 85 11.86 9.66 0.17
CA ALA A 85 12.90 8.69 -0.10
C ALA A 85 13.95 8.87 0.99
N GLN A 86 14.00 7.97 1.98
CA GLN A 86 14.99 8.09 3.03
C GLN A 86 16.34 7.92 2.33
N PRO A 87 17.22 8.93 2.29
CA PRO A 87 18.58 8.68 1.86
C PRO A 87 19.13 7.65 2.86
N THR A 88 19.46 6.46 2.36
CA THR A 88 20.28 5.49 3.10
C THR A 88 21.48 6.24 3.67
N GLN A 89 21.50 6.40 5.00
CA GLN A 89 22.69 6.85 5.74
C GLN A 89 23.63 5.66 5.96
#